data_AF-A0A558B3C9-F1
#
_entry.id   AF-A0A558B3C9-F1
#
_cell.length_a   1.000
_cell.length_b   1.000
_cell.length_c   1.000
_cell.angle_alpha   90.00
_cell.angle_beta   90.00
_cell.angle_gamma   90.00
#
_symmetry.space_group_name_H-M   'P 1'
#
loop_
_entity.id
_entity.type
_entity.pdbx_description
1 polymer ?
#
loop_
_entity_poly.entity_id
_entity_poly.type
_entity_poly.pdbx_seq_one_letter_code
_entity_poly.pdbx_strand_id
1 'polypeptide(L)'
;MWKAEFQTHNSEFDRYEGMKTNYTLLLQQEGQVLRGVTEKVSEEIEGETKSYQPYDRVHGQASGTIAYRVFSNSTIDLVILENGRVRESSSILNLEVVSQDRLEGTFTSTAADSKGTVVFSRAERL
;
A
#
# COMPACT_ATOMS: atom_id res chain seq x y z
N MET A 1 -12.93 0.61 4.89
CA MET A 1 -11.61 1.26 4.80
C MET A 1 -10.53 0.20 5.04
N TRP A 2 -9.43 0.27 4.30
CA TRP A 2 -8.25 -0.58 4.50
C TRP A 2 -7.13 0.23 5.15
N LYS A 3 -6.37 -0.40 6.04
CA LYS A 3 -5.04 0.05 6.47
C LYS A 3 -4.01 -0.81 5.78
N ALA A 4 -2.95 -0.23 5.25
CA ALA A 4 -1.85 -0.98 4.65
C ALA A 4 -0.53 -0.61 5.31
N GLU A 5 0.22 -1.61 5.74
CA GLU A 5 1.59 -1.46 6.21
C GLU A 5 2.53 -2.03 5.14
N PHE A 6 3.42 -1.19 4.65
CA PHE A 6 4.49 -1.55 3.73
C PHE A 6 5.77 -1.65 4.52
N GLN A 7 6.52 -2.73 4.33
CA GLN A 7 7.85 -2.92 4.89
C GLN A 7 8.85 -2.99 3.74
N THR A 8 9.74 -2.01 3.67
CA THR A 8 10.79 -1.93 2.66
C THR A 8 11.91 -2.91 3.00
N HIS A 9 12.23 -3.81 2.08
CA HIS A 9 13.32 -4.78 2.24
C HIS A 9 14.57 -4.39 1.45
N ASN A 10 14.39 -3.68 0.33
CA ASN A 10 15.50 -3.15 -0.47
C ASN A 10 15.13 -1.78 -1.04
N SER A 11 16.14 -0.94 -1.22
CA SER A 11 16.03 0.44 -1.73
C SER A 11 17.36 0.85 -2.38
N GLU A 12 17.33 1.77 -3.34
CA GLU A 12 18.53 2.42 -3.89
C GLU A 12 19.34 3.14 -2.79
N PHE A 13 18.65 3.63 -1.76
CA PHE A 13 19.27 4.26 -0.59
C PHE A 13 19.08 3.38 0.64
N ASP A 14 20.18 2.88 1.20
CA ASP A 14 20.23 1.97 2.36
C ASP A 14 19.44 2.49 3.57
N ARG A 15 19.39 3.81 3.75
CA ARG A 15 18.64 4.46 4.85
C ARG A 15 17.14 4.17 4.87
N TYR A 16 16.58 3.62 3.80
CA TYR A 16 15.17 3.25 3.72
C TYR A 16 14.96 1.73 3.84
N GLU A 17 16.02 0.92 3.93
CA GLU A 17 15.86 -0.50 4.24
C GLU A 17 15.32 -0.67 5.67
N GLY A 18 14.32 -1.54 5.83
CA GLY A 18 13.60 -1.71 7.09
C GLY A 18 12.55 -0.62 7.37
N MET A 19 12.44 0.41 6.53
CA MET A 19 11.42 1.46 6.67
C MET A 19 10.02 0.87 6.60
N LYS A 20 9.16 1.28 7.54
CA LYS A 20 7.72 1.00 7.50
C LYS A 20 6.96 2.23 7.07
N THR A 21 6.02 2.05 6.15
CA THR A 21 5.08 3.12 5.78
C THR A 21 3.65 2.64 5.90
N ASN A 22 2.81 3.48 6.47
CA ASN A 22 1.42 3.15 6.75
C ASN A 22 0.50 4.01 5.92
N TYR A 23 -0.54 3.38 5.39
CA TYR A 23 -1.53 4.02 4.53
C TYR A 23 -2.94 3.71 4.98
N THR A 24 -3.83 4.63 4.66
CA THR A 24 -5.27 4.39 4.60
C THR A 24 -5.70 4.32 3.14
N LEU A 25 -6.53 3.34 2.80
CA LEU A 25 -7.06 3.17 1.45
C LEU A 25 -8.59 3.05 1.47
N LEU A 26 -9.24 3.76 0.56
CA LEU A 26 -10.64 3.62 0.23
C LEU A 26 -10.73 3.03 -1.18
N LEU A 27 -11.03 1.73 -1.25
CA LEU A 27 -11.16 0.99 -2.51
C LEU A 27 -12.63 0.65 -2.75
N GLN A 28 -13.14 1.03 -3.91
CA GLN A 28 -14.39 0.59 -4.49
C GLN A 28 -14.12 -0.55 -5.48
N GLN A 29 -15.03 -1.51 -5.52
CA GLN A 29 -14.97 -2.64 -6.42
C GLN A 29 -16.17 -2.64 -7.36
N GLU A 30 -15.92 -2.78 -8.66
CA GLU A 30 -16.92 -2.91 -9.71
C GLU A 30 -16.59 -4.16 -10.55
N GLY A 31 -17.27 -5.27 -10.25
CA GLY A 31 -16.89 -6.56 -10.82
C GLY A 31 -15.46 -6.92 -10.45
N GLN A 32 -14.58 -7.06 -11.45
CA GLN A 32 -13.16 -7.37 -11.24
C GLN A 32 -12.27 -6.12 -11.13
N VAL A 33 -12.83 -4.92 -11.30
CA VAL A 33 -12.06 -3.67 -11.29
C VAL A 33 -12.07 -3.07 -9.89
N LEU A 34 -10.90 -2.61 -9.44
CA LEU A 34 -10.71 -1.87 -8.20
C LEU A 34 -10.27 -0.44 -8.52
N ARG A 35 -10.87 0.54 -7.85
CA ARG A 35 -10.53 1.97 -7.95
C ARG A 35 -10.64 2.62 -6.60
N GLY A 36 -9.85 3.65 -6.34
CA GLY A 36 -9.89 4.30 -5.05
C GLY A 36 -8.83 5.37 -4.83
N VAL A 37 -8.75 5.79 -3.57
CA VAL A 37 -7.81 6.81 -3.10
C VAL A 37 -6.98 6.26 -1.94
N THR A 38 -5.78 6.82 -1.79
CA THR A 38 -4.83 6.44 -0.75
C THR A 38 -4.35 7.69 0.01
N GLU A 39 -4.03 7.51 1.28
CA GLU A 39 -3.35 8.50 2.10
C GLU A 39 -2.20 7.85 2.86
N LYS A 40 -0.98 8.37 2.74
CA LYS A 40 0.14 8.05 3.63
C LYS A 40 -0.09 8.72 4.97
N VAL A 41 -0.21 7.92 6.04
CA VAL A 41 -0.57 8.42 7.37
C VAL A 41 0.61 8.42 8.34
N SER A 42 1.60 7.55 8.16
CA SER A 42 2.84 7.59 8.91
C SER A 42 3.98 6.89 8.19
N GLU A 43 5.18 7.17 8.66
CA GLU A 43 6.41 6.46 8.30
C GLU A 43 7.25 6.22 9.55
N GLU A 44 7.98 5.12 9.56
CA GLU A 44 8.95 4.78 10.59
C GLU A 44 10.28 4.41 9.93
N ILE A 45 11.34 5.10 10.31
CA ILE A 45 12.71 4.86 9.84
C ILE A 45 13.57 4.72 11.09
N GLU A 46 14.32 3.62 11.21
CA GLU A 46 15.23 3.37 12.34
C GLU A 46 14.55 3.49 13.72
N GLY A 47 13.24 3.17 13.80
CA GLY A 47 12.43 3.27 15.02
C GLY A 47 11.87 4.66 15.33
N GLU A 48 12.22 5.68 14.55
CA GLU A 48 11.61 7.00 14.65
C GLU A 48 10.32 7.06 13.81
N THR A 49 9.18 7.15 14.48
CA THR A 49 7.88 7.28 13.81
C THR A 49 7.50 8.74 13.59
N LYS A 50 7.19 9.08 12.34
CA LYS A 50 6.57 10.34 11.96
C LYS A 50 5.13 10.09 11.53
N SER A 51 4.18 10.63 12.30
CA SER A 51 2.76 10.62 11.95
C SER A 51 2.37 11.91 11.23
N TYR A 52 1.62 11.77 10.14
CA TYR A 52 1.14 12.89 9.36
C TYR A 52 -0.21 13.38 9.89
N GLN A 53 -0.31 14.69 10.16
CA GLN A 53 -1.59 15.35 10.41
C GLN A 53 -2.47 15.26 9.16
N PRO A 54 -3.81 15.27 9.28
CA PRO A 54 -4.70 15.09 8.12
C PRO A 54 -4.39 16.00 6.93
N TYR A 55 -4.04 17.26 7.17
CA TYR A 55 -3.69 18.23 6.13
C TYR A 55 -2.29 18.04 5.51
N ASP A 56 -1.44 17.22 6.13
CA ASP A 56 -0.05 16.94 5.74
C ASP A 56 0.14 15.57 5.07
N ARG A 57 -0.93 14.77 4.97
CA ARG A 57 -0.91 13.42 4.40
C ARG A 57 -0.62 13.48 2.91
N VAL A 58 0.17 12.51 2.45
CA VAL A 58 0.45 12.33 1.03
C VAL A 58 -0.72 11.59 0.41
N HIS A 59 -1.42 12.24 -0.52
CA HIS A 59 -2.58 11.68 -1.20
C HIS A 59 -2.15 10.95 -2.48
N GLY A 60 -2.91 9.92 -2.82
CA GLY A 60 -2.71 9.14 -4.02
C GLY A 60 -3.99 8.53 -4.57
N GLN A 61 -3.86 7.87 -5.71
CA GLN A 61 -4.91 7.11 -6.37
C GLN A 61 -4.50 5.65 -6.46
N ALA A 62 -5.45 4.75 -6.27
CA ALA A 62 -5.26 3.33 -6.45
C ALA A 62 -6.18 2.80 -7.56
N SER A 63 -5.64 1.95 -8.42
CA SER A 63 -6.43 1.26 -9.45
C SER A 63 -5.86 -0.13 -9.71
N GLY A 64 -6.71 -1.07 -10.10
CA GLY A 64 -6.25 -2.41 -10.39
C GLY A 64 -7.36 -3.41 -10.57
N THR A 65 -7.05 -4.68 -10.39
CA THR A 65 -7.97 -5.77 -10.67
C THR A 65 -7.89 -6.89 -9.64
N ILE A 66 -9.00 -7.60 -9.45
CA ILE A 66 -9.08 -8.85 -8.68
C ILE A 66 -9.29 -10.03 -9.62
N ALA A 67 -8.47 -11.06 -9.49
CA ALA A 67 -8.61 -12.35 -10.17
C ALA A 67 -9.10 -13.40 -9.19
N TYR A 68 -10.34 -13.85 -9.38
CA TYR A 68 -10.95 -14.87 -8.54
C TYR A 68 -10.42 -16.27 -8.85
N ARG A 69 -10.15 -17.04 -7.80
CA ARG A 69 -9.69 -18.43 -7.91
C ARG A 69 -10.53 -19.35 -7.03
N VAL A 70 -10.78 -20.57 -7.51
CA VAL A 70 -11.64 -21.56 -6.84
C VAL A 70 -10.83 -22.50 -5.93
N PHE A 71 -9.60 -22.83 -6.32
CA PHE A 71 -8.74 -23.81 -5.63
C PHE A 71 -7.50 -23.18 -4.96
N SER A 72 -7.40 -21.86 -4.99
CA SER A 72 -6.32 -21.10 -4.37
C SER A 72 -6.82 -19.71 -4.00
N ASN A 73 -6.00 -18.94 -3.29
CA ASN A 73 -6.33 -17.58 -2.92
C ASN A 73 -6.57 -16.73 -4.18
N SER A 74 -7.63 -15.92 -4.15
CA SER A 74 -7.83 -14.89 -5.17
C SER A 74 -6.68 -13.87 -5.09
N THR A 75 -6.28 -13.32 -6.22
CA THR A 75 -5.17 -12.36 -6.29
C THR A 75 -5.67 -10.98 -6.66
N ILE A 76 -4.97 -9.96 -6.19
CA ILE A 76 -5.25 -8.56 -6.47
C ILE A 76 -3.97 -7.91 -6.97
N ASP A 77 -4.04 -7.27 -8.14
CA ASP A 77 -2.97 -6.42 -8.65
C ASP A 77 -3.42 -4.96 -8.53
N LEU A 78 -2.64 -4.14 -7.83
CA LEU A 78 -2.94 -2.71 -7.65
C LEU A 78 -1.75 -1.87 -8.09
N VAL A 79 -2.04 -0.77 -8.78
CA VAL A 79 -1.13 0.35 -9.00
C VAL A 79 -1.58 1.51 -8.11
N ILE A 80 -0.64 2.02 -7.32
CA ILE A 80 -0.81 3.22 -6.51
C ILE A 80 0.05 4.33 -7.13
N LEU A 81 -0.57 5.46 -7.44
CA LEU A 81 0.08 6.70 -7.84
C LEU A 81 0.05 7.67 -6.66
N GLU A 82 1.21 8.13 -6.22
CA GLU A 82 1.34 9.05 -5.09
C GLU A 82 1.88 10.40 -5.54
N ASN A 83 1.21 11.46 -5.10
CA ASN A 83 1.69 12.82 -5.27
C ASN A 83 2.62 13.15 -4.09
N GLY A 84 3.81 12.54 -4.10
CA GLY A 84 4.83 12.80 -3.09
C GLY A 84 5.19 14.30 -3.01
N ARG A 85 5.74 14.72 -1.87
CA ARG A 85 6.03 16.15 -1.62
C ARG A 85 7.03 16.77 -2.61
N VAL A 86 7.97 15.96 -3.10
CA VAL A 86 9.06 16.40 -4.00
C VAL A 86 8.84 15.92 -5.43
N ARG A 87 8.38 14.67 -5.59
CA ARG A 87 8.06 14.06 -6.87
C ARG A 87 6.91 13.09 -6.74
N GLU A 88 6.23 12.85 -7.85
CA GLU A 88 5.32 11.73 -7.98
C GLU A 88 6.07 10.40 -7.92
N SER A 89 5.42 9.38 -7.39
CA SER A 89 5.92 8.01 -7.40
C SER A 89 4.80 7.02 -7.68
N SER A 90 5.19 5.87 -8.21
CA SER A 90 4.28 4.81 -8.58
C SER A 90 4.71 3.53 -7.90
N SER A 91 3.74 2.77 -7.37
CA SER A 91 3.97 1.47 -6.77
C SER A 91 3.03 0.45 -7.40
N ILE A 92 3.56 -0.70 -7.79
CA ILE A 92 2.75 -1.88 -8.13
C ILE A 92 2.76 -2.84 -6.95
N LEU A 93 1.60 -3.37 -6.62
CA LEU A 93 1.38 -4.34 -5.56
C LEU A 93 0.79 -5.61 -6.17
N ASN A 94 1.30 -6.75 -5.73
CA ASN A 94 0.76 -8.07 -6.04
C ASN A 94 0.32 -8.71 -4.72
N LEU A 95 -0.99 -8.85 -4.52
CA LEU A 95 -1.61 -9.25 -3.27
C LEU A 95 -2.38 -10.57 -3.41
N GLU A 96 -2.44 -11.33 -2.33
CA GLU A 96 -3.34 -12.45 -2.14
C GLU A 96 -4.42 -12.10 -1.12
N VAL A 97 -5.65 -12.57 -1.37
CA VAL A 97 -6.76 -12.51 -0.43
C VAL A 97 -6.60 -13.65 0.57
N VAL A 98 -5.96 -13.38 1.71
CA VAL A 98 -5.74 -14.36 2.79
C VAL A 98 -7.03 -14.58 3.60
N SER A 99 -7.78 -13.51 3.82
CA SER A 99 -9.13 -13.57 4.41
C SER A 99 -9.96 -12.35 3.98
N GLN A 100 -11.22 -12.29 4.42
CA GLN A 100 -12.08 -11.12 4.14
C GLN A 100 -11.51 -9.80 4.69
N ASP A 101 -10.70 -9.89 5.73
CA ASP A 101 -10.15 -8.74 6.45
C ASP A 101 -8.63 -8.60 6.32
N ARG A 102 -7.99 -9.45 5.51
CA ARG A 102 -6.54 -9.51 5.37
C ARG A 102 -6.09 -9.79 3.94
N LEU A 103 -5.25 -8.91 3.41
CA LEU A 103 -4.51 -9.14 2.15
C LEU A 103 -3.02 -9.10 2.45
N GLU A 104 -2.24 -9.89 1.74
CA GLU A 104 -0.78 -9.92 1.88
C GLU A 104 -0.11 -10.00 0.53
N GLY A 105 1.09 -9.46 0.42
CA GLY A 105 1.85 -9.61 -0.80
C GLY A 105 3.12 -8.78 -0.83
N THR A 106 3.50 -8.40 -2.04
CA THR A 106 4.72 -7.64 -2.31
C THR A 106 4.41 -6.35 -3.05
N PHE A 107 5.38 -5.44 -3.02
CA PHE A 107 5.35 -4.23 -3.83
C PHE A 107 6.70 -3.98 -4.49
N THR A 108 6.65 -3.24 -5.60
CA THR A 108 7.80 -2.55 -6.21
C THR A 108 7.40 -1.10 -6.46
N SER A 109 8.28 -0.16 -6.13
CA SER A 109 8.00 1.28 -6.20
C SER A 109 9.13 2.03 -6.89
N THR A 110 8.77 3.09 -7.62
CA THR A 110 9.72 4.07 -8.14
C THR A 110 10.19 5.05 -7.07
N ALA A 111 9.58 5.05 -5.87
CA ALA A 111 10.12 5.76 -4.72
C ALA A 111 11.39 5.04 -4.24
N ALA A 112 12.55 5.69 -4.40
CA ALA A 112 13.85 5.13 -4.05
C ALA A 112 14.14 3.73 -4.66
N ASP A 113 13.54 3.42 -5.82
CA ASP A 113 13.59 2.10 -6.47
C ASP A 113 13.45 0.93 -5.48
N SER A 114 12.45 1.08 -4.61
CA SER A 114 12.26 0.22 -3.45
C SER A 114 11.34 -0.96 -3.73
N LYS A 115 11.54 -2.03 -2.97
CA LYS A 115 10.67 -3.21 -2.98
C LYS A 115 10.55 -3.80 -1.59
N GLY A 116 9.46 -4.51 -1.37
CA GLY A 116 9.20 -5.08 -0.06
C GLY A 116 7.92 -5.89 0.02
N THR A 117 7.44 -6.06 1.25
CA THR A 117 6.16 -6.72 1.54
C THR A 117 5.12 -5.71 1.97
N VAL A 118 3.86 -6.07 1.82
CA VAL A 118 2.74 -5.25 2.22
C VAL A 118 1.63 -6.10 2.82
N VAL A 119 1.03 -5.61 3.90
CA VAL A 119 -0.11 -6.25 4.57
C VAL A 119 -1.24 -5.25 4.66
N PHE A 120 -2.42 -5.66 4.19
CA PHE A 120 -3.65 -4.89 4.34
C PHE A 120 -4.50 -5.52 5.43
N SER A 121 -5.06 -4.68 6.29
CA SER A 121 -6.06 -5.05 7.29
C SER A 121 -7.28 -4.14 7.20
N ARG A 122 -8.47 -4.65 7.51
CA ARG A 122 -9.65 -3.77 7.66
C ARG A 122 -9.46 -2.90 8.90
N ALA A 123 -9.75 -1.60 8.75
CA ALA A 123 -9.93 -0.75 9.93
C ALA A 123 -11.16 -1.27 10.69
N GLU A 124 -11.04 -1.50 12.01
CA GLU A 124 -12.17 -1.87 12.87
C GLU A 124 -13.34 -0.89 12.63
N ARG A 125 -14.55 -1.44 12.51
CA ARG A 125 -15.77 -0.63 12.48
C ARG A 125 -15.93 -0.04 13.88
N LEU A 126 -15.71 1.27 14.02
CA LEU A 126 -16.18 2.05 15.16
C LEU A 126 -17.71 1.94 15.27
#